data_AF-A0A2G5QY83-F1
#
_entry.id   AF-A0A2G5QY83-F1
#
_cell.length_a   1.000
_cell.length_b   1.000
_cell.length_c   1.000
_cell.angle_alpha   90.00
_cell.angle_beta   90.00
_cell.angle_gamma   90.00
#
_symmetry.space_group_name_H-M   'P 1'
#
loop_
_entity.id
_entity.type
_entity.pdbx_description
1 polymer ?
#
loop_
_entity_poly.entity_id
_entity_poly.type
_entity_poly.pdbx_seq_one_letter_code
_entity_poly.pdbx_strand_id
1 'polypeptide(L)'
;MASNMSPEDLDRIAQAVAEAEKTTAGEIICVLTPEVSDYRETPLVWAAATALVLPAAALFAGFRPEMLTRLFGGWSVGHAAAMDGAILSALSTYIALQAVVFVLAALAVSIPSVRRALTPGALKAARVKKAAMEQFLSRGLHLTRERTGVLIFAALAEHRVEVIADEGIYAAAPNAVWDEVVADLVAGLKRDAIADGFVAAVRRAGAILAEHVPPRTDNRNELPDGLTILPKR
;
A
#
# COMPACT_ATOMS: atom_id res chain seq x y z
N MET A 1 11.53 12.38 -1.92
CA MET A 1 12.34 11.19 -1.60
C MET A 1 12.62 10.36 -2.86
N ALA A 2 11.62 9.75 -3.53
CA ALA A 2 11.89 9.13 -4.85
C ALA A 2 12.46 10.10 -5.92
N SER A 3 12.11 11.39 -5.83
CA SER A 3 12.57 12.44 -6.75
C SER A 3 14.01 12.93 -6.53
N ASN A 4 14.76 12.38 -5.56
CA ASN A 4 16.13 12.81 -5.23
C ASN A 4 17.21 11.79 -5.59
N MET A 5 16.89 10.72 -6.32
CA MET A 5 17.93 9.80 -6.80
C MET A 5 18.78 10.47 -7.86
N SER A 6 20.11 10.44 -7.65
CA SER A 6 21.05 10.95 -8.64
C SER A 6 21.13 10.00 -9.85
N PRO A 7 21.56 10.48 -11.02
CA PRO A 7 21.89 9.61 -12.15
C PRO A 7 22.93 8.55 -11.78
N GLU A 8 23.91 8.91 -10.94
CA GLU A 8 24.94 7.99 -10.43
C GLU A 8 24.32 6.85 -9.61
N ASP A 9 23.30 7.12 -8.79
CA ASP A 9 22.59 6.09 -8.04
C ASP A 9 21.84 5.10 -8.94
N LEU A 10 21.23 5.59 -10.02
CA LEU A 10 20.55 4.75 -11.00
C LEU A 10 21.56 3.86 -11.74
N ASP A 11 22.71 4.42 -12.12
CA ASP A 11 23.79 3.70 -12.78
C ASP A 11 24.39 2.62 -11.86
N ARG A 12 24.55 2.92 -10.56
CA ARG A 12 25.01 1.94 -9.57
C ARG A 12 24.08 0.74 -9.44
N ILE A 13 22.76 0.97 -9.45
CA ILE A 13 21.78 -0.13 -9.41
C ILE A 13 21.81 -0.92 -10.72
N ALA A 14 21.85 -0.24 -11.87
CA ALA A 14 21.93 -0.91 -13.17
C ALA A 14 23.19 -1.76 -13.30
N GLN A 15 24.35 -1.26 -12.85
CA GLN A 15 25.60 -2.02 -12.81
C GLN A 15 25.49 -3.24 -11.89
N ALA A 16 24.87 -3.10 -10.71
CA ALA A 16 24.69 -4.23 -9.81
C ALA A 16 23.78 -5.31 -10.41
N VAL A 17 22.74 -4.93 -11.16
CA VAL A 17 21.87 -5.87 -11.89
C VAL A 17 22.68 -6.57 -12.98
N ALA A 18 23.37 -5.82 -13.84
CA ALA A 18 24.19 -6.37 -14.92
C ALA A 18 25.34 -7.27 -14.41
N GLU A 19 25.89 -6.99 -13.22
CA GLU A 19 26.88 -7.86 -12.58
C GLU A 19 26.26 -9.15 -12.05
N ALA A 20 25.09 -9.08 -11.42
CA ALA A 20 24.37 -10.24 -10.92
C ALA A 20 23.97 -11.18 -12.06
N GLU A 21 23.38 -10.66 -13.14
CA GLU A 21 22.89 -11.44 -14.28
C GLU A 21 23.99 -12.13 -15.11
N LYS A 22 25.25 -11.71 -14.98
CA LYS A 22 26.39 -12.47 -15.56
C LYS A 22 26.60 -13.82 -14.88
N THR A 23 26.15 -13.95 -13.64
CA THR A 23 26.41 -15.13 -12.80
C THR A 23 25.21 -16.06 -12.69
N THR A 24 24.10 -15.74 -13.33
CA THR A 24 22.87 -16.55 -13.32
C THR A 24 22.16 -16.49 -14.67
N ALA A 25 21.27 -17.44 -14.97
CA ALA A 25 20.33 -17.34 -16.08
C ALA A 25 18.95 -16.74 -15.66
N GLY A 26 18.87 -16.15 -14.45
CA GLY A 26 17.71 -15.38 -14.00
C GLY A 26 17.83 -13.89 -14.31
N GLU A 27 16.68 -13.24 -14.45
CA GLU A 27 16.55 -11.82 -14.78
C GLU A 27 16.03 -11.05 -13.55
N ILE A 28 16.63 -9.91 -13.22
CA ILE A 28 16.31 -9.16 -12.00
C ILE A 28 15.78 -7.76 -12.37
N ILE A 29 14.51 -7.52 -12.08
CA ILE A 29 13.91 -6.19 -12.24
C ILE A 29 13.75 -5.50 -10.89
N CYS A 30 14.20 -4.25 -10.83
CA CYS A 30 13.99 -3.37 -9.69
C CYS A 30 12.90 -2.33 -10.00
N VAL A 31 11.91 -2.21 -9.12
CA VAL A 31 10.85 -1.20 -9.23
C VAL A 31 10.72 -0.43 -7.91
N LEU A 32 10.73 0.90 -8.02
CA LEU A 32 10.46 1.81 -6.92
C LEU A 32 9.19 2.60 -7.23
N THR A 33 8.23 2.59 -6.31
CA THR A 33 7.07 3.49 -6.38
C THR A 33 7.02 4.43 -5.18
N PRO A 34 6.78 5.73 -5.37
CA PRO A 34 6.50 6.65 -4.28
C PRO A 34 5.26 6.26 -3.48
N GLU A 35 4.21 5.77 -4.14
CA GLU A 35 2.91 5.43 -3.55
C GLU A 35 2.19 4.40 -4.41
N VAL A 36 1.55 3.41 -3.79
CA VAL A 36 0.80 2.37 -4.51
C VAL A 36 -0.67 2.74 -4.70
N SER A 37 -1.30 3.34 -3.68
CA SER A 37 -2.71 3.68 -3.71
C SER A 37 -3.00 4.91 -2.86
N ASP A 38 -3.94 5.74 -3.31
CA ASP A 38 -4.42 6.89 -2.57
C ASP A 38 -5.51 6.55 -1.55
N TYR A 39 -5.99 5.30 -1.49
CA TYR A 39 -6.97 4.76 -0.53
C TYR A 39 -8.31 5.52 -0.44
N ARG A 40 -8.74 6.24 -1.49
CA ARG A 40 -9.94 7.10 -1.49
C ARG A 40 -11.24 6.42 -1.06
N GLU A 41 -11.35 5.11 -1.20
CA GLU A 41 -12.51 4.31 -0.81
C GLU A 41 -12.60 4.04 0.71
N THR A 42 -11.48 4.10 1.44
CA THR A 42 -11.43 3.82 2.89
C THR A 42 -12.24 4.81 3.75
N PRO A 43 -12.20 6.13 3.50
CA PRO A 43 -13.05 7.12 4.18
C PRO A 43 -14.55 6.82 4.06
N LEU A 44 -15.01 6.39 2.88
CA LEU A 44 -16.42 6.13 2.61
C LEU A 44 -16.94 4.96 3.47
N VAL A 45 -16.14 3.91 3.61
CA VAL A 45 -16.48 2.74 4.45
C VAL A 45 -16.56 3.14 5.92
N TRP A 46 -15.59 3.90 6.43
CA TRP A 46 -15.63 4.39 7.82
C TRP A 46 -16.76 5.37 8.05
N ALA A 47 -17.05 6.27 7.10
CA ALA A 47 -18.14 7.22 7.21
C ALA A 47 -19.51 6.50 7.22
N ALA A 48 -19.70 5.50 6.36
CA ALA A 48 -20.89 4.66 6.36
C ALA A 48 -21.03 3.83 7.66
N ALA A 49 -19.95 3.21 8.12
CA ALA A 49 -19.95 2.43 9.37
C ALA A 49 -20.23 3.31 10.59
N THR A 50 -19.61 4.48 10.66
CA THR A 50 -19.84 5.44 11.76
C THR A 50 -21.26 5.97 11.74
N ALA A 51 -21.78 6.31 10.55
CA ALA A 51 -23.17 6.72 10.38
C ALA A 51 -24.16 5.62 10.78
N LEU A 52 -23.81 4.34 10.67
CA LEU A 52 -24.69 3.24 11.06
C LEU A 52 -24.59 2.90 12.56
N VAL A 53 -23.37 2.90 13.12
CA VAL A 53 -23.08 2.37 14.46
C VAL A 53 -23.25 3.42 15.55
N LEU A 54 -22.81 4.66 15.32
CA LEU A 54 -22.81 5.72 16.33
C LEU A 54 -24.25 6.01 16.84
N PRO A 55 -25.27 6.08 15.96
CA PRO A 55 -26.68 6.05 16.32
C PRO A 55 -27.09 5.02 17.39
N ALA A 56 -26.87 3.74 17.09
CA ALA A 56 -27.29 2.65 17.95
C ALA A 56 -26.49 2.65 19.26
N ALA A 57 -25.17 2.88 19.18
CA ALA A 57 -24.29 2.95 20.34
C ALA A 57 -24.71 4.04 21.33
N ALA A 58 -25.11 5.22 20.85
CA ALA A 58 -25.61 6.30 21.69
C ALA A 58 -26.87 5.88 22.46
N LEU A 59 -27.85 5.26 21.77
CA LEU A 59 -29.08 4.77 22.41
C LEU A 59 -28.79 3.71 23.47
N PHE A 60 -27.91 2.74 23.18
CA PHE A 60 -27.49 1.71 24.13
C PHE A 60 -26.73 2.28 25.35
N ALA A 61 -25.96 3.35 25.17
CA ALA A 61 -25.29 4.08 26.25
C ALA A 61 -26.25 4.93 27.10
N GLY A 62 -27.56 4.86 26.85
CA GLY A 62 -28.58 5.61 27.59
C GLY A 62 -28.75 7.05 27.12
N PHE A 63 -28.15 7.42 25.97
CA PHE A 63 -28.30 8.75 25.40
C PHE A 63 -29.73 8.93 24.88
N ARG A 64 -30.50 9.77 25.58
CA ARG A 64 -31.87 10.08 25.19
C ARG A 64 -31.86 11.26 24.21
N PRO A 65 -32.65 11.22 23.12
CA PRO A 65 -32.76 12.33 22.16
C PRO A 65 -33.08 13.68 22.84
N GLU A 66 -33.78 13.62 23.98
CA GLU A 66 -34.14 14.77 24.82
C GLU A 66 -32.93 15.54 25.41
N MET A 67 -31.77 14.90 25.53
CA MET A 67 -30.56 15.58 26.02
C MET A 67 -29.98 16.53 24.96
N LEU A 68 -30.08 16.18 23.67
CA LEU A 68 -29.66 17.05 22.57
C LEU A 68 -30.60 18.24 22.41
N THR A 69 -31.91 18.01 22.53
CA THR A 69 -32.88 19.10 22.43
C THR A 69 -32.73 20.11 23.57
N ARG A 70 -32.22 19.72 24.75
CA ARG A 70 -31.83 20.66 25.81
C ARG A 70 -30.55 21.45 25.49
N LEU A 71 -29.60 20.83 24.78
CA LEU A 71 -28.32 21.46 24.42
C LEU A 71 -28.46 22.45 23.24
N PHE A 72 -29.35 22.17 22.29
CA PHE A 72 -29.63 22.99 21.10
C PHE A 72 -30.97 23.75 21.19
N GLY A 73 -31.62 23.72 22.36
CA GLY A 73 -33.02 24.12 22.59
C GLY A 73 -33.37 25.61 22.49
N GLY A 74 -32.44 26.48 22.09
CA GLY A 74 -32.72 27.89 21.82
C GLY A 74 -33.46 28.14 20.49
N TRP A 75 -33.60 27.13 19.62
CA TRP A 75 -34.07 27.31 18.23
C TRP A 75 -35.40 26.64 17.88
N SER A 76 -36.09 26.01 18.84
CA SER A 76 -37.40 25.38 18.59
C SER A 76 -38.50 25.97 19.47
N VAL A 77 -39.01 27.14 19.08
CA VAL A 77 -40.25 27.69 19.65
C VAL A 77 -41.45 26.89 19.13
N GLY A 78 -42.14 26.19 20.03
CA GLY A 78 -43.57 25.83 19.91
C GLY A 78 -43.91 24.40 19.45
N HIS A 79 -44.12 23.47 20.39
CA HIS A 79 -44.78 22.18 20.11
C HIS A 79 -45.73 21.75 21.26
N ALA A 80 -46.88 22.44 21.37
CA ALA A 80 -47.98 22.05 22.27
C ALA A 80 -49.05 21.18 21.58
N ALA A 81 -48.79 20.62 20.39
CA ALA A 81 -49.74 19.72 19.73
C ALA A 81 -49.02 18.63 18.93
N ALA A 82 -49.57 17.42 19.00
CA ALA A 82 -49.20 16.19 18.29
C ALA A 82 -48.01 15.39 18.88
N MET A 83 -48.36 14.31 19.57
CA MET A 83 -47.50 13.18 19.91
C MET A 83 -46.79 12.60 18.66
N ASP A 84 -47.36 12.82 17.47
CA ASP A 84 -46.76 12.48 16.16
C ASP A 84 -45.67 13.49 15.71
N GLY A 85 -45.78 14.77 16.09
CA GLY A 85 -44.80 15.81 15.75
C GLY A 85 -43.53 15.77 16.61
N ALA A 86 -43.65 15.34 17.87
CA ALA A 86 -42.51 15.15 18.77
C ALA A 86 -41.59 14.01 18.30
N ILE A 87 -42.17 12.92 17.78
CA ILE A 87 -41.39 11.80 17.22
C ILE A 87 -40.72 12.23 15.92
N LEU A 88 -41.44 12.89 15.01
CA LEU A 88 -40.89 13.36 13.74
C LEU A 88 -39.77 14.41 13.92
N SER A 89 -39.91 15.32 14.90
CA SER A 89 -38.87 16.32 15.22
C SER A 89 -37.65 15.74 15.92
N ALA A 90 -37.83 14.74 16.79
CA ALA A 90 -36.72 14.01 17.40
C ALA A 90 -35.94 13.21 16.33
N LEU A 91 -36.65 12.54 15.41
CA LEU A 91 -36.04 11.82 14.29
C LEU A 91 -35.31 12.75 13.33
N SER A 92 -35.88 13.91 12.98
CA SER A 92 -35.23 14.87 12.08
C SER A 92 -33.98 15.50 12.70
N THR A 93 -34.02 15.81 14.00
CA THR A 93 -32.86 16.31 14.76
C THR A 93 -31.74 15.28 14.78
N TYR A 94 -32.08 14.02 14.98
CA TYR A 94 -31.12 12.92 14.97
C TYR A 94 -30.48 12.72 13.61
N ILE A 95 -31.29 12.71 12.54
CA ILE A 95 -30.81 12.61 11.15
C ILE A 95 -29.90 13.79 10.82
N ALA A 96 -30.27 15.01 11.22
CA ALA A 96 -29.46 16.21 11.00
C ALA A 96 -28.11 16.12 11.74
N LEU A 97 -28.10 15.69 13.01
CA LEU A 97 -26.86 15.50 13.76
C LEU A 97 -25.99 14.39 13.14
N GLN A 98 -26.60 13.27 12.73
CA GLN A 98 -25.90 12.19 12.04
C GLN A 98 -25.29 12.67 10.73
N ALA A 99 -26.00 13.52 9.97
CA ALA A 99 -25.46 14.14 8.76
C ALA A 99 -24.28 15.07 9.06
N VAL A 100 -24.35 15.88 10.13
CA VAL A 100 -23.23 16.75 10.54
C VAL A 100 -22.02 15.93 10.95
N VAL A 101 -22.19 14.90 11.80
CA VAL A 101 -21.10 14.01 12.22
C VAL A 101 -20.50 13.28 11.02
N PHE A 102 -21.34 12.81 10.10
CA PHE A 102 -20.90 12.20 8.85
C PHE A 102 -20.06 13.17 8.02
N VAL A 103 -20.51 14.42 7.85
CA VAL A 103 -19.76 15.45 7.10
C VAL A 103 -18.42 15.74 7.77
N LEU A 104 -18.40 15.93 9.10
CA LEU A 104 -17.16 16.20 9.84
C LEU A 104 -16.17 15.03 9.77
N ALA A 105 -16.66 13.79 9.93
CA ALA A 105 -15.84 12.60 9.79
C ALA A 105 -15.33 12.43 8.34
N ALA A 106 -16.19 12.64 7.34
CA ALA A 106 -15.80 12.59 5.94
C ALA A 106 -14.73 13.64 5.60
N LEU A 107 -14.87 14.86 6.12
CA LEU A 107 -13.85 15.91 5.98
C LEU A 107 -12.55 15.53 6.69
N ALA A 108 -12.60 15.02 7.91
CA ALA A 108 -11.40 14.59 8.65
C ALA A 108 -10.66 13.45 7.91
N VAL A 109 -11.38 12.45 7.40
CA VAL A 109 -10.78 11.31 6.68
C VAL A 109 -10.44 11.66 5.22
N SER A 110 -10.94 12.77 4.68
CA SER A 110 -10.49 13.28 3.36
C SER A 110 -9.02 13.70 3.36
N ILE A 111 -8.46 14.03 4.53
CA ILE A 111 -7.05 14.37 4.69
C ILE A 111 -6.19 13.12 4.42
N PRO A 112 -5.25 13.16 3.44
CA PRO A 112 -4.46 11.99 3.03
C PRO A 112 -3.66 11.32 4.15
N SER A 113 -3.19 12.10 5.11
CA SER A 113 -2.43 11.60 6.28
C SER A 113 -3.33 10.78 7.21
N VAL A 114 -4.52 11.29 7.52
CA VAL A 114 -5.50 10.65 8.40
C VAL A 114 -6.03 9.38 7.75
N ARG A 115 -6.39 9.46 6.45
CA ARG A 115 -6.82 8.32 5.65
C ARG A 115 -5.83 7.17 5.73
N ARG A 116 -4.54 7.46 5.48
CA ARG A 116 -3.48 6.45 5.54
C ARG A 116 -3.24 5.91 6.93
N ALA A 117 -3.39 6.71 7.98
CA ALA A 117 -3.28 6.24 9.36
C ALA A 117 -4.42 5.29 9.74
N LEU A 118 -5.65 5.57 9.28
CA LEU A 118 -6.84 4.76 9.54
C LEU A 118 -6.93 3.49 8.68
N THR A 119 -6.21 3.42 7.56
CA THR A 119 -6.17 2.20 6.72
C THR A 119 -5.43 1.07 7.45
N PRO A 120 -6.07 -0.09 7.68
CA PRO A 120 -5.42 -1.25 8.30
C PRO A 120 -4.17 -1.71 7.55
N GLY A 121 -3.14 -2.10 8.29
CA GLY A 121 -1.87 -2.55 7.72
C GLY A 121 -2.00 -3.74 6.76
N ALA A 122 -2.96 -4.64 7.01
CA ALA A 122 -3.24 -5.79 6.14
C ALA A 122 -3.76 -5.37 4.76
N LEU A 123 -4.60 -4.32 4.69
CA LEU A 123 -5.10 -3.81 3.42
C LEU A 123 -3.98 -3.16 2.61
N LYS A 124 -3.09 -2.41 3.27
CA LYS A 124 -1.88 -1.87 2.63
C LYS A 124 -1.01 -2.98 2.06
N ALA A 125 -0.77 -4.04 2.84
CA ALA A 125 0.00 -5.20 2.40
C ALA A 125 -0.61 -5.85 1.14
N ALA A 126 -1.92 -6.11 1.17
CA ALA A 126 -2.62 -6.69 0.04
C ALA A 126 -2.56 -5.82 -1.22
N ARG A 127 -2.63 -4.48 -1.06
CA ARG A 127 -2.52 -3.53 -2.19
C ARG A 127 -1.11 -3.46 -2.76
N VAL A 128 -0.09 -3.41 -1.90
CA VAL A 128 1.32 -3.44 -2.32
C VAL A 128 1.63 -4.74 -3.06
N LYS A 129 1.22 -5.90 -2.50
CA LYS A 129 1.39 -7.20 -3.15
C LYS A 129 0.68 -7.26 -4.50
N LYS A 130 -0.55 -6.75 -4.59
CA LYS A 130 -1.29 -6.69 -5.86
C LYS A 130 -0.56 -5.84 -6.90
N ALA A 131 -0.08 -4.65 -6.52
CA ALA A 131 0.65 -3.76 -7.42
C ALA A 131 1.98 -4.36 -7.87
N ALA A 132 2.73 -5.01 -6.97
CA ALA A 132 3.93 -5.75 -7.32
C ALA A 132 3.63 -6.87 -8.33
N MET A 133 2.56 -7.65 -8.12
CA MET A 133 2.12 -8.68 -9.06
C MET A 133 1.70 -8.10 -10.43
N GLU A 134 0.97 -6.98 -10.44
CA GLU A 134 0.64 -6.28 -11.70
C GLU A 134 1.90 -5.86 -12.45
N GLN A 135 2.93 -5.36 -11.76
CA GLN A 135 4.21 -5.02 -12.37
C GLN A 135 4.93 -6.26 -12.90
N PHE A 136 4.95 -7.34 -12.12
CA PHE A 136 5.54 -8.62 -12.51
C PHE A 136 4.96 -9.14 -13.83
N LEU A 137 3.62 -9.12 -13.94
CA LEU A 137 2.91 -9.55 -15.13
C LEU A 137 3.09 -8.57 -16.29
N SER A 138 2.97 -7.26 -16.06
CA SER A 138 3.06 -6.25 -17.13
C SER A 138 4.41 -6.19 -17.83
N ARG A 139 5.48 -6.61 -17.12
CA ARG A 139 6.85 -6.62 -17.63
C ARG A 139 7.25 -7.94 -18.27
N GLY A 140 6.33 -8.92 -18.31
CA GLY A 140 6.61 -10.20 -18.94
C GLY A 140 7.64 -11.05 -18.19
N LEU A 141 7.87 -10.83 -16.90
CA LEU A 141 8.80 -11.66 -16.10
C LEU A 141 8.40 -13.15 -16.11
N HIS A 142 7.09 -13.40 -16.27
CA HIS A 142 6.48 -14.72 -16.45
C HIS A 142 6.64 -15.35 -17.86
N LEU A 143 7.13 -14.57 -18.82
CA LEU A 143 7.35 -14.98 -20.21
C LEU A 143 8.83 -15.29 -20.49
N THR A 144 9.70 -15.15 -19.47
CA THR A 144 11.09 -15.56 -19.58
C THR A 144 11.15 -17.05 -19.92
N ARG A 145 12.13 -17.44 -20.75
CA ARG A 145 12.19 -18.78 -21.35
C ARG A 145 12.12 -19.92 -20.33
N GLU A 146 12.65 -19.71 -19.12
CA GLU A 146 12.66 -20.69 -18.04
C GLU A 146 11.84 -20.29 -16.81
N ARG A 147 11.04 -19.21 -16.89
CA ARG A 147 10.33 -18.68 -15.71
C ARG A 147 11.31 -18.38 -14.57
N THR A 148 12.32 -17.57 -14.89
CA THR A 148 13.43 -17.20 -14.01
C THR A 148 13.47 -15.70 -13.71
N GLY A 149 12.33 -15.03 -13.83
CA GLY A 149 12.20 -13.61 -13.48
C GLY A 149 12.08 -13.37 -11.97
N VAL A 150 12.82 -12.39 -11.45
CA VAL A 150 12.68 -11.85 -10.09
C VAL A 150 12.34 -10.37 -10.15
N LEU A 151 11.32 -9.97 -9.40
CA LEU A 151 10.95 -8.58 -9.18
C LEU A 151 11.27 -8.18 -7.73
N ILE A 152 12.09 -7.15 -7.59
CA ILE A 152 12.33 -6.45 -6.33
C ILE A 152 11.51 -5.16 -6.34
N PHE A 153 10.47 -5.08 -5.51
CA PHE A 153 9.52 -3.97 -5.48
C PHE A 153 9.55 -3.22 -4.15
N ALA A 154 9.71 -1.90 -4.18
CA ALA A 154 9.66 -1.04 -2.99
C ALA A 154 8.58 0.04 -3.11
N ALA A 155 7.71 0.11 -2.11
CA ALA A 155 6.66 1.12 -1.95
C ALA A 155 6.99 2.05 -0.78
N LEU A 156 7.39 3.29 -1.09
CA LEU A 156 7.89 4.23 -0.08
C LEU A 156 6.78 4.71 0.87
N ALA A 157 5.62 5.14 0.38
CA ALA A 157 4.54 5.64 1.24
C ALA A 157 3.95 4.55 2.17
N GLU A 158 3.97 3.30 1.73
CA GLU A 158 3.49 2.16 2.51
C GLU A 158 4.55 1.55 3.43
N HIS A 159 5.81 2.01 3.34
CA HIS A 159 6.99 1.42 4.01
C HIS A 159 7.05 -0.10 3.83
N ARG A 160 6.82 -0.58 2.60
CA ARG A 160 6.79 -2.01 2.28
C ARG A 160 7.69 -2.35 1.11
N VAL A 161 8.26 -3.55 1.20
CA VAL A 161 9.08 -4.19 0.19
C VAL A 161 8.48 -5.55 -0.10
N GLU A 162 8.40 -5.91 -1.37
CA GLU A 162 7.97 -7.22 -1.84
C GLU A 162 9.00 -7.75 -2.84
N VAL A 163 9.38 -9.01 -2.70
CA VAL A 163 10.21 -9.72 -3.68
C VAL A 163 9.36 -10.85 -4.25
N ILE A 164 9.17 -10.85 -5.57
CA ILE A 164 8.37 -11.85 -6.27
C ILE A 164 9.28 -12.57 -7.25
N ALA A 165 9.41 -13.88 -7.09
CA ALA A 165 10.09 -14.75 -8.03
C ALA A 165 9.07 -15.62 -8.76
N ASP A 166 9.37 -15.98 -10.00
CA ASP A 166 8.55 -16.89 -10.79
C ASP A 166 8.66 -18.35 -10.30
N GLU A 167 7.77 -19.21 -10.80
CA GLU A 167 7.62 -20.61 -10.40
C GLU A 167 8.91 -21.43 -10.55
N GLY A 168 9.70 -21.18 -11.61
CA GLY A 168 10.97 -21.88 -11.85
C GLY A 168 11.99 -21.65 -10.73
N ILE A 169 12.04 -20.43 -10.19
CA ILE A 169 12.91 -20.06 -9.07
C ILE A 169 12.31 -20.49 -7.74
N TYR A 170 10.99 -20.35 -7.58
CA TYR A 170 10.31 -20.73 -6.35
C TYR A 170 10.39 -22.24 -6.06
N ALA A 171 10.41 -23.05 -7.11
CA ALA A 171 10.65 -24.49 -7.00
C ALA A 171 12.08 -24.82 -6.55
N ALA A 172 13.06 -23.95 -6.86
CA ALA A 172 14.46 -24.18 -6.58
C ALA A 172 14.92 -23.62 -5.23
N ALA A 173 14.41 -22.46 -4.80
CA ALA A 173 14.88 -21.75 -3.60
C ALA A 173 13.80 -21.65 -2.48
N PRO A 174 14.10 -22.00 -1.22
CA PRO A 174 13.17 -21.83 -0.09
C PRO A 174 12.81 -20.36 0.19
N ASN A 175 11.58 -20.12 0.66
CA ASN A 175 11.08 -18.77 1.03
C ASN A 175 12.00 -17.98 1.97
N ALA A 176 12.62 -18.66 2.94
CA ALA A 176 13.47 -18.03 3.95
C ALA A 176 14.67 -17.29 3.34
N VAL A 177 15.13 -17.70 2.16
CA VAL A 177 16.27 -17.11 1.47
C VAL A 177 15.91 -15.73 0.88
N TRP A 178 14.65 -15.53 0.49
CA TRP A 178 14.14 -14.26 -0.02
C TRP A 178 13.88 -13.23 1.09
N ASP A 179 13.65 -13.69 2.32
CA ASP A 179 13.52 -12.80 3.49
C ASP A 179 14.81 -12.01 3.75
N GLU A 180 15.98 -12.57 3.42
CA GLU A 180 17.27 -11.87 3.51
C GLU A 180 17.36 -10.73 2.49
N VAL A 181 16.90 -10.95 1.25
CA VAL A 181 16.84 -9.91 0.20
C VAL A 181 15.95 -8.75 0.65
N VAL A 182 14.80 -9.07 1.23
CA VAL A 182 13.89 -8.07 1.81
C VAL A 182 14.55 -7.32 2.96
N ALA A 183 15.26 -8.02 3.84
CA ALA A 183 15.94 -7.42 4.98
C ALA A 183 17.03 -6.42 4.55
N ASP A 184 17.85 -6.78 3.55
CA ASP A 184 18.90 -5.91 3.00
C ASP A 184 18.31 -4.62 2.40
N LEU A 185 17.23 -4.76 1.60
CA LEU A 185 16.55 -3.60 1.03
C LEU A 185 15.94 -2.71 2.11
N VAL A 186 15.25 -3.29 3.09
CA VAL A 186 14.66 -2.56 4.22
C VAL A 186 15.73 -1.84 5.03
N ALA A 187 16.91 -2.44 5.23
CA ALA A 187 18.01 -1.81 5.96
C ALA A 187 18.53 -0.56 5.25
N GLY A 188 18.67 -0.59 3.91
CA GLY A 188 19.07 0.58 3.12
C GLY A 188 18.01 1.67 3.13
N LEU A 189 16.73 1.30 2.94
CA LEU A 189 15.61 2.25 2.98
C LEU A 189 15.47 2.96 4.34
N LYS A 190 15.72 2.25 5.45
CA LYS A 190 15.69 2.85 6.81
C LYS A 190 16.78 3.90 7.03
N ARG A 191 17.88 3.84 6.29
CA ARG A 191 19.02 4.78 6.39
C ARG A 191 18.92 5.92 5.39
N ASP A 192 17.80 6.05 4.69
CA ASP A 192 17.62 6.97 3.54
C ASP A 192 18.62 6.74 2.40
N ALA A 193 19.22 5.54 2.35
CA ALA A 193 20.20 5.12 1.37
C ALA A 193 19.53 4.13 0.38
N ILE A 194 18.61 4.64 -0.43
CA ILE A 194 17.77 3.83 -1.34
C ILE A 194 18.63 3.00 -2.30
N ALA A 195 19.62 3.63 -2.94
CA ALA A 195 20.49 2.96 -3.89
C ALA A 195 21.31 1.84 -3.25
N ASP A 196 21.87 2.09 -2.06
CA ASP A 196 22.62 1.08 -1.32
C ASP A 196 21.73 -0.13 -0.95
N GLY A 197 20.48 0.14 -0.56
CA GLY A 197 19.49 -0.91 -0.29
C GLY A 197 19.19 -1.78 -1.52
N PHE A 198 18.96 -1.16 -2.68
CA PHE A 198 18.74 -1.90 -3.93
C PHE A 198 19.98 -2.67 -4.38
N VAL A 199 21.17 -2.06 -4.33
CA VAL A 199 22.43 -2.73 -4.68
C VAL A 199 22.68 -3.95 -3.79
N ALA A 200 22.46 -3.83 -2.48
CA ALA A 200 22.61 -4.95 -1.55
C ALA A 200 21.61 -6.08 -1.87
N ALA A 201 20.34 -5.74 -2.06
CA ALA A 201 19.28 -6.69 -2.39
C ALA A 201 19.53 -7.40 -3.73
N VAL A 202 19.96 -6.67 -4.76
CA VAL A 202 20.30 -7.24 -6.07
C VAL A 202 21.48 -8.19 -5.97
N ARG A 203 22.54 -7.82 -5.25
CA ARG A 203 23.69 -8.72 -5.03
C ARG A 203 23.29 -9.99 -4.29
N ARG A 204 22.43 -9.87 -3.27
CA ARG A 204 21.88 -11.01 -2.52
C ARG A 204 21.07 -11.91 -3.44
N ALA A 205 20.12 -11.34 -4.18
CA ALA A 205 19.28 -12.06 -5.13
C ALA A 205 20.13 -12.76 -6.21
N GLY A 206 21.11 -12.08 -6.78
CA GLY A 206 22.04 -12.64 -7.76
C GLY A 206 22.82 -13.85 -7.21
N ALA A 207 23.32 -13.79 -5.98
CA ALA A 207 24.01 -14.91 -5.35
C ALA A 207 23.09 -16.13 -5.16
N ILE A 208 21.84 -15.90 -4.75
CA ILE A 208 20.82 -16.96 -4.59
C ILE A 208 20.49 -17.58 -5.95
N LEU A 209 20.31 -16.74 -6.97
CA LEU A 209 20.01 -17.19 -8.32
C LEU A 209 21.19 -17.92 -8.95
N ALA A 210 22.43 -17.53 -8.69
CA ALA A 210 23.62 -18.22 -9.21
C ALA A 210 23.74 -19.67 -8.71
N GLU A 211 23.30 -19.94 -7.47
CA GLU A 211 23.31 -21.28 -6.87
C GLU A 211 22.23 -22.20 -7.48
N HIS A 212 21.05 -21.65 -7.77
CA HIS A 212 19.87 -22.43 -8.16
C HIS A 212 19.60 -22.42 -9.68
N VAL A 213 20.03 -21.37 -10.37
CA VAL A 213 19.81 -21.09 -11.79
C VAL A 213 21.14 -20.63 -12.41
N PRO A 214 22.11 -21.54 -12.61
CA PRO A 214 23.45 -21.18 -13.07
C PRO A 214 23.44 -20.58 -14.50
N PRO A 215 24.47 -19.79 -14.85
CA PRO A 215 24.51 -19.08 -16.12
C PRO A 215 24.70 -20.06 -17.29
N ARG A 216 24.04 -19.78 -18.41
CA ARG A 216 24.13 -20.58 -19.63
C ARG A 216 25.02 -19.90 -20.67
N THR A 217 25.53 -20.69 -21.62
CA THR A 217 26.35 -20.19 -22.73
C THR A 217 25.56 -19.31 -23.72
N ASP A 218 24.22 -19.42 -23.71
CA ASP A 218 23.28 -18.60 -24.51
C ASP A 218 22.38 -17.78 -23.57
N ASN A 219 23.00 -17.03 -22.65
CA ASN A 219 22.29 -16.11 -21.76
C ASN A 219 22.24 -14.72 -22.40
N ARG A 220 21.25 -14.49 -23.28
CA ARG A 220 20.95 -13.16 -23.79
C ARG A 220 20.10 -12.44 -22.77
N ASN A 221 20.49 -11.21 -22.42
CA ASN A 221 19.66 -10.35 -21.58
C ASN A 221 18.27 -10.18 -22.24
N GLU A 222 17.23 -10.66 -21.55
CA GLU A 222 15.84 -10.61 -22.00
C GLU A 222 15.11 -9.32 -21.56
N LEU A 223 15.57 -8.65 -20.48
CA LEU A 223 14.92 -7.51 -19.85
C LEU A 223 15.88 -6.34 -19.52
N PRO A 224 15.49 -5.07 -19.75
CA PRO A 224 16.40 -3.95 -19.56
C PRO A 224 16.82 -3.75 -18.09
N ASP A 225 18.14 -3.66 -17.88
CA ASP A 225 18.76 -3.41 -16.58
C ASP A 225 18.37 -2.04 -16.01
N GLY A 226 18.12 -2.01 -14.69
CA GLY A 226 18.03 -0.77 -13.93
C GLY A 226 16.78 -0.63 -13.07
N LEU A 227 16.73 0.49 -12.35
CA LEU A 227 15.60 0.82 -11.50
C LEU A 227 14.52 1.55 -12.30
N THR A 228 13.32 0.98 -12.38
CA THR A 228 12.17 1.75 -12.86
C THR A 228 11.46 2.46 -11.72
N ILE A 229 11.37 3.79 -11.81
CA ILE A 229 10.59 4.61 -10.90
C ILE A 229 9.19 4.82 -11.48
N LEU A 230 8.16 4.34 -10.79
CA LEU A 230 6.78 4.56 -11.18
C LEU A 230 6.30 5.96 -10.77
N PRO A 231 5.50 6.65 -11.60
CA PRO A 231 4.89 7.90 -11.21
C PRO A 231 3.90 7.66 -10.06
N LYS A 232 3.69 8.70 -9.26
CA LYS A 232 2.63 8.71 -8.24
C LYS A 232 1.26 8.55 -8.92
N ARG A 233 0.51 7.51 -8.55
CA ARG A 233 -0.89 7.32 -9.00
C ARG A 233 -1.88 8.12 -8.16
#